data_AF-A0A6C0F0F0-F1
#
_entry.id   AF-A0A6C0F0F0-F1
#
_cell.length_a   1.000
_cell.length_b   1.000
_cell.length_c   1.000
_cell.angle_alpha   90.00
_cell.angle_beta   90.00
_cell.angle_gamma   90.00
#
_symmetry.space_group_name_H-M   'P 1'
#
loop_
_entity.id
_entity.type
_entity.pdbx_description
1 polymer ?
#
loop_
_entity_poly.entity_id
_entity_poly.type
_entity_poly.pdbx_seq_one_letter_code
_entity_poly.pdbx_strand_id
1 'polypeptide(L)' 'MSEKLRLIEKLIGLRNELVIEPETKNIDNEIKHFLMKHCVHDVITDYIDITPNRGMNIKYCAKCGLTL' A
#
# COMPACT_ATOMS: atom_id res chain seq x y z
N MET A 1 8.92 -3.55 -21.02
CA MET A 1 8.37 -3.58 -19.64
C MET A 1 9.02 -4.72 -18.88
N SER A 2 9.68 -4.47 -17.74
CA SER A 2 10.41 -5.50 -17.01
C SER A 2 9.45 -6.47 -16.29
N GLU A 3 9.84 -7.73 -16.17
CA GLU A 3 9.03 -8.78 -15.52
C GLU A 3 8.73 -8.44 -14.05
N LYS A 4 9.68 -7.81 -13.36
CA LYS A 4 9.52 -7.30 -12.00
C LYS A 4 8.43 -6.24 -11.87
N LEU A 5 8.28 -5.35 -12.85
CA LEU A 5 7.23 -4.32 -12.82
C LEU A 5 5.84 -4.95 -12.93
N ARG A 6 5.68 -5.94 -13.82
CA ARG A 6 4.43 -6.70 -13.97
C ARG A 6 4.03 -7.43 -12.68
N LEU A 7 5.01 -7.99 -11.96
CA LEU A 7 4.76 -8.64 -10.67
C LEU A 7 4.26 -7.63 -9.62
N ILE A 8 4.88 -6.46 -9.53
CA ILE A 8 4.46 -5.40 -8.60
C ILE A 8 3.01 -4.97 -8.87
N GLU A 9 2.67 -4.71 -10.14
CA GLU A 9 1.31 -4.32 -10.53
C GLU A 9 0.27 -5.39 -10.16
N LYS A 10 0.59 -6.67 -10.42
CA LYS A 10 -0.28 -7.80 -10.03
C LYS A 10 -0.48 -7.90 -8.53
N LEU A 11 0.59 -7.72 -7.74
CA LEU A 11 0.51 -7.80 -6.27
C LEU A 11 -0.27 -6.62 -5.68
N ILE A 12 -0.17 -5.43 -6.27
CA ILE A 12 -1.01 -4.28 -5.89
C ILE A 12 -2.49 -4.60 -6.17
N GLY A 13 -2.80 -5.10 -7.36
CA GLY A 13 -4.17 -5.50 -7.72
C GLY A 13 -4.73 -6.57 -6.77
N LEU A 14 -3.99 -7.65 -6.56
CA LEU A 14 -4.38 -8.72 -5.64
C LEU A 14 -4.65 -8.19 -4.23
N ARG A 15 -3.79 -7.30 -3.72
CA ARG A 15 -3.95 -6.73 -2.38
C ARG A 15 -5.19 -5.83 -2.27
N ASN A 16 -5.51 -5.07 -3.32
CA ASN A 16 -6.70 -4.23 -3.35
C ASN A 16 -8.01 -5.05 -3.32
N GLU A 17 -7.97 -6.28 -3.83
CA GLU A 17 -9.09 -7.23 -3.83
C GLU A 17 -9.11 -8.14 -2.60
N LEU A 18 -8.00 -8.19 -1.84
CA LEU A 18 -7.86 -9.06 -0.68
C LEU A 18 -8.73 -8.56 0.48
N VAL A 19 -9.69 -9.38 0.89
CA VAL A 19 -10.44 -9.17 2.14
C VAL A 19 -9.49 -9.50 3.30
N ILE A 20 -9.24 -8.52 4.18
CA ILE A 20 -8.33 -8.69 5.31
C ILE A 20 -9.08 -9.32 6.49
N GLU A 21 -8.86 -10.62 6.66
CA GLU A 21 -9.37 -11.46 7.74
C GLU A 21 -8.17 -12.13 8.46
N PRO A 22 -8.35 -12.71 9.65
CA PRO A 22 -7.25 -13.38 10.37
C PRO A 22 -6.46 -14.38 9.51
N GLU A 23 -7.14 -15.09 8.62
CA GLU A 23 -6.61 -16.12 7.72
C GLU A 23 -5.77 -15.52 6.57
N THR A 24 -6.13 -14.33 6.10
CA THR A 24 -5.46 -13.65 4.96
C THR A 24 -4.44 -12.61 5.41
N LYS A 25 -4.41 -12.27 6.70
CA LYS A 25 -3.51 -11.26 7.29
C LYS A 25 -2.04 -11.54 7.00
N ASN A 26 -1.62 -12.81 7.04
CA ASN A 26 -0.24 -13.17 6.73
C ASN A 26 0.11 -12.86 5.27
N ILE A 27 -0.80 -13.14 4.33
CA ILE A 27 -0.59 -12.86 2.91
C ILE A 27 -0.53 -11.35 2.67
N ASP A 28 -1.42 -10.56 3.27
CA ASP A 28 -1.35 -9.08 3.20
C ASP A 28 0.00 -8.57 3.71
N ASN A 29 0.49 -9.09 4.84
CA ASN A 29 1.79 -8.69 5.40
C ASN A 29 2.97 -9.03 4.48
N GLU A 30 2.99 -10.23 3.88
CA GLU A 30 4.03 -10.62 2.93
C GLU A 30 4.00 -9.73 1.67
N ILE A 31 2.82 -9.45 1.14
CA ILE A 31 2.65 -8.54 -0.01
C ILE A 31 3.14 -7.13 0.36
N LYS A 32 2.74 -6.60 1.52
CA LYS A 32 3.22 -5.30 2.03
C LYS A 32 4.74 -5.27 2.13
N HIS A 33 5.36 -6.30 2.71
CA HIS A 33 6.81 -6.38 2.86
C HIS A 33 7.51 -6.35 1.50
N PHE A 34 7.01 -7.13 0.54
CA PHE A 34 7.53 -7.14 -0.83
C PHE A 34 7.41 -5.77 -1.51
N LEU A 35 6.22 -5.17 -1.44
CA LEU A 35 5.95 -3.86 -2.05
C LEU A 35 6.78 -2.75 -1.40
N MET A 36 7.00 -2.78 -0.08
CA MET A 36 7.87 -1.81 0.59
C MET A 36 9.30 -1.85 0.05
N LYS A 37 9.82 -3.04 -0.24
CA LYS A 37 11.20 -3.23 -0.72
C LYS A 37 11.37 -3.00 -2.23
N HIS A 38 10.30 -3.19 -3.01
CA HIS A 38 10.43 -3.28 -4.47
C HIS A 38 9.60 -2.29 -5.27
N CYS A 39 8.57 -1.69 -4.69
CA CYS A 39 7.90 -0.56 -5.32
C CYS A 39 8.86 0.64 -5.35
N VAL A 40 8.97 1.31 -6.50
CA VAL A 40 9.58 2.64 -6.58
C VAL A 40 8.53 3.63 -6.09
N HIS A 41 8.54 3.85 -4.78
CA HIS A 41 7.50 4.61 -4.08
C HIS A 41 7.41 6.03 -4.60
N ASP A 42 6.17 6.43 -4.86
CA ASP A 42 5.82 7.80 -5.21
C ASP A 42 5.12 8.41 -4.00
N VAL A 43 5.91 8.99 -3.10
CA VAL A 43 5.45 9.42 -1.78
C VAL A 43 4.73 10.74 -1.91
N ILE A 44 3.44 10.75 -1.57
CA ILE A 44 2.64 11.95 -1.44
C ILE A 44 2.26 12.18 0.01
N THR A 45 2.06 13.45 0.37
CA THR A 45 1.56 13.86 1.68
C THR A 45 0.13 14.36 1.51
N ASP A 46 -0.77 13.83 2.30
CA ASP A 46 -2.18 14.18 2.27
C ASP A 46 -2.65 14.54 3.67
N TYR A 47 -3.55 15.50 3.76
CA TYR A 47 -4.12 15.93 5.03
C TYR A 47 -5.49 15.27 5.18
N ILE A 48 -5.61 14.38 6.17
CA ILE A 48 -6.86 13.69 6.46
C ILE A 48 -7.51 14.28 7.70
N ASP A 49 -8.78 14.69 7.59
CA ASP A 49 -9.61 15.09 8.73
C ASP A 49 -10.39 13.87 9.23
N ILE A 50 -9.92 13.25 10.32
CA ILE A 50 -10.59 12.08 10.92
C ILE A 50 -11.76 12.54 11.81
N THR A 51 -11.58 13.63 12.55
CA THR A 51 -12.62 14.33 13.31
C THR A 51 -12.35 15.85 13.24
N PRO A 52 -13.33 16.73 13.57
CA PRO A 52 -13.20 18.18 13.43
C PRO A 52 -11.96 18.80 14.12
N ASN A 53 -11.40 18.10 15.12
CA ASN A 53 -10.24 18.56 15.88
C ASN A 53 -9.02 17.62 15.77
N ARG A 54 -9.06 16.61 14.89
CA ARG A 54 -7.98 15.62 14.73
C ARG A 54 -7.70 15.36 13.25
N GLY A 55 -7.34 16.41 12.55
CA GLY A 55 -6.71 16.25 11.25
C GLY A 55 -5.23 15.92 11.40
N MET A 56 -4.68 15.16 10.46
CA MET A 56 -3.27 14.84 10.43
C MET A 56 -2.76 14.71 8.99
N ASN A 57 -1.48 15.04 8.81
CA ASN A 57 -0.79 14.72 7.57
C ASN A 57 -0.38 13.24 7.60
N ILE A 58 -0.74 12.50 6.56
CA ILE A 58 -0.28 11.14 6.30
C ILE A 58 0.63 11.14 5.07
N LYS A 59 1.64 10.28 5.09
CA LYS A 59 2.51 10.04 3.93
C LYS A 59 2.26 8.64 3.42
N TYR A 60 1.95 8.52 2.14
CA TYR A 60 1.74 7.22 1.52
C TYR A 60 2.22 7.20 0.08
N CYS A 61 2.46 6.00 -0.44
CA CYS A 61 2.79 5.81 -1.83
C CYS A 61 1.53 5.90 -2.69
N ALA A 62 1.48 6.82 -3.65
CA ALA A 62 0.37 6.99 -4.57
C ALA A 62 0.10 5.76 -5.46
N LYS A 63 1.09 4.86 -5.61
CA LYS A 63 1.00 3.66 -6.45
C LYS A 63 0.49 2.44 -5.68
N CYS A 64 1.07 2.14 -4.52
CA CYS A 64 0.78 0.92 -3.76
C CYS A 64 -0.05 1.15 -2.49
N GLY A 65 -0.34 2.41 -2.14
CA GLY A 65 -1.17 2.80 -1.01
C GLY A 65 -0.57 2.49 0.36
N LEU A 66 0.70 2.10 0.44
CA LEU A 66 1.38 1.88 1.72
C LEU A 66 1.78 3.21 2.34
N THR A 67 1.53 3.35 3.65
CA THR A 67 2.01 4.46 4.47
C THR A 67 3.51 4.32 4.71
N LEU A 68 4.25 5.44 4.66
CA LEU A 68 5.71 5.51 4.85
C LEU A 68 6.10 6.42 6.02
#